data_AF-A0A7G8GNY0-F1
#
_entry.id   AF-A0A7G8GNY0-F1
#
_cell.length_a   1.000
_cell.length_b   1.000
_cell.length_c   1.000
_cell.angle_alpha   90.00
_cell.angle_beta   90.00
_cell.angle_gamma   90.00
#
_symmetry.space_group_name_H-M   'P 1'
#
loop_
_entity.id
_entity.type
_entity.pdbx_description
1 polymer ?
#
loop_
_entity_poly.entity_id
_entity_poly.type
_entity_poly.pdbx_seq_one_letter_code
_entity_poly.pdbx_strand_id
1 'polypeptide(L)'
;MLALCVSACGSRQEQAAGGLMDRSQEDPALSGDGRFLAVISPQRGRPTVQLRSLSDGRLLPLPSLKRHQPHSSPSLSWNGRYLALVTQRGRRRLAVVADRLNNRLHPLPLPGGRDPVRVSLSPDARQLALQVAEQGRWRVELLDLSDLLEPDRPAGAGLTTPPLEPQR
;
A
#
# COMPACT_ATOMS: atom_id res chain seq x y z
N MET A 1 -55.37 -2.83 -1.26
CA MET A 1 -54.21 -2.19 -1.92
C MET A 1 -52.97 -2.54 -1.10
N LEU A 2 -52.25 -3.59 -1.50
CA LEU A 2 -51.11 -4.13 -0.76
C LEU A 2 -49.86 -3.31 -1.13
N ALA A 3 -49.29 -2.58 -0.18
CA ALA A 3 -48.08 -1.81 -0.41
C ALA A 3 -46.85 -2.74 -0.40
N LEU A 4 -46.23 -2.93 -1.56
CA LEU A 4 -44.92 -3.54 -1.69
C LEU A 4 -43.87 -2.54 -1.18
N CYS A 5 -43.30 -2.79 0.00
CA CYS A 5 -42.10 -2.11 0.46
C CYS A 5 -40.89 -2.69 -0.28
N VAL A 6 -40.41 -2.00 -1.31
CA VAL A 6 -39.12 -2.32 -1.93
C VAL A 6 -38.03 -1.78 -1.01
N SER A 7 -37.44 -2.66 -0.18
CA SER A 7 -36.22 -2.34 0.56
C SER A 7 -35.08 -2.19 -0.45
N ALA A 8 -34.78 -0.95 -0.84
CA ALA A 8 -33.59 -0.64 -1.60
C ALA A 8 -32.36 -0.96 -0.73
N CYS A 9 -31.55 -1.95 -1.13
CA CYS A 9 -30.21 -2.15 -0.60
C CYS A 9 -29.35 -0.92 -0.95
N GLY A 10 -29.44 0.14 -0.15
CA GLY A 10 -28.60 1.31 -0.29
C GLY A 10 -27.16 0.95 0.04
N SER A 11 -26.24 1.13 -0.90
CA SER A 11 -24.81 1.13 -0.61
C SER A 11 -24.54 2.18 0.47
N ARG A 12 -24.12 1.75 1.65
CA ARG A 12 -23.69 2.66 2.73
C ARG A 12 -22.39 3.33 2.28
N GLN A 13 -22.51 4.57 1.81
CA GLN A 13 -21.37 5.41 1.48
C GLN A 13 -20.96 6.17 2.74
N GLU A 14 -19.73 5.95 3.20
CA GLU A 14 -19.14 6.69 4.32
C GLU A 14 -17.90 7.41 3.80
N GLN A 15 -17.76 8.69 4.15
CA GLN A 15 -16.53 9.42 3.88
C GLN A 15 -15.43 8.85 4.79
N ALA A 16 -14.30 8.50 4.21
CA ALA A 16 -13.15 8.03 4.98
C ALA A 16 -12.78 9.10 6.02
N ALA A 17 -12.73 8.69 7.29
CA ALA A 17 -12.51 9.59 8.42
C ALA A 17 -11.27 10.45 8.19
N GLY A 18 -11.46 11.76 8.19
CA GLY A 18 -10.42 12.78 8.11
C GLY A 18 -10.99 14.04 8.75
N GLY A 19 -10.32 14.56 9.78
CA GLY A 19 -10.80 15.75 10.48
C GLY A 19 -11.06 16.91 9.52
N LEU A 20 -11.83 17.91 9.98
CA LEU A 20 -12.30 19.13 9.29
C LEU A 20 -11.25 19.92 8.46
N MET A 21 -9.98 19.50 8.43
CA MET A 21 -8.85 20.19 7.81
C MET A 21 -8.22 19.49 6.59
N ASP A 22 -8.63 18.29 6.18
CA ASP A 22 -8.01 17.59 5.05
C ASP A 22 -8.77 17.84 3.73
N ARG A 23 -8.37 18.90 2.99
CA ARG A 23 -9.11 19.39 1.80
C ARG A 23 -8.79 18.66 0.49
N SER A 24 -7.78 17.80 0.43
CA SER A 24 -7.53 16.92 -0.72
C SER A 24 -6.92 15.61 -0.27
N GLN A 25 -7.64 14.51 -0.50
CA GLN A 25 -7.16 13.14 -0.32
C GLN A 25 -7.18 12.45 -1.68
N GLU A 26 -6.01 12.01 -2.12
CA GLU A 26 -5.76 11.43 -3.44
C GLU A 26 -5.09 10.06 -3.31
N ASP A 27 -5.04 9.31 -4.41
CA ASP A 27 -4.40 7.98 -4.49
C ASP A 27 -4.72 7.06 -3.29
N PRO A 28 -6.00 6.69 -3.04
CA PRO A 28 -6.35 5.84 -1.92
C PRO A 28 -5.83 4.40 -2.10
N ALA A 29 -5.42 3.76 -1.01
CA ALA A 29 -5.07 2.35 -0.98
C ALA A 29 -5.58 1.68 0.30
N LEU A 30 -6.35 0.60 0.15
CA LEU A 30 -6.87 -0.21 1.26
C LEU A 30 -5.96 -1.42 1.52
N SER A 31 -5.82 -1.81 2.78
CA SER A 31 -5.24 -3.11 3.14
C SER A 31 -6.16 -4.26 2.72
N GLY A 32 -5.58 -5.45 2.49
CA GLY A 32 -6.35 -6.64 2.10
C GLY A 32 -7.39 -7.07 3.14
N ASP A 33 -7.12 -6.83 4.43
CA ASP A 33 -8.06 -7.06 5.55
C ASP A 33 -9.08 -5.93 5.76
N GLY A 34 -9.01 -4.85 4.98
CA GLY A 34 -9.90 -3.69 5.08
C GLY A 34 -9.77 -2.85 6.34
N ARG A 35 -8.73 -3.03 7.17
CA ARG A 35 -8.56 -2.31 8.43
C ARG A 35 -7.78 -1.01 8.31
N PHE A 36 -7.02 -0.83 7.23
CA PHE A 36 -6.15 0.32 7.03
C PHE A 36 -6.41 1.00 5.70
N LEU A 37 -6.33 2.32 5.70
CA LEU A 37 -6.41 3.16 4.52
C LEU A 37 -5.19 4.07 4.46
N ALA A 38 -4.44 3.99 3.36
CA ALA A 38 -3.44 4.98 3.01
C ALA A 38 -4.04 5.98 2.00
N VAL A 39 -3.76 7.26 2.19
CA VAL A 39 -4.11 8.34 1.26
C VAL A 39 -2.94 9.28 1.10
N ILE A 40 -2.81 9.92 -0.06
CA ILE A 40 -1.90 11.04 -0.25
C ILE A 40 -2.67 12.32 0.07
N SER A 41 -2.16 13.10 1.02
CA SER A 41 -2.68 14.44 1.27
C SER A 41 -1.56 15.46 1.50
N PRO A 42 -1.79 16.75 1.22
CA PRO A 42 -0.77 17.77 1.41
C PRO A 42 -0.46 17.98 2.90
N GLN A 43 0.80 17.75 3.30
CA GLN A 43 1.31 18.15 4.61
C GLN A 43 2.35 19.26 4.44
N ARG A 44 2.07 20.45 4.96
CA ARG A 44 2.91 21.66 4.78
C ARG A 44 3.26 21.91 3.30
N GLY A 45 2.28 21.72 2.41
CA GLY A 45 2.42 21.91 0.97
C GLY A 45 3.13 20.78 0.21
N ARG A 46 3.46 19.66 0.87
CA ARG A 46 4.10 18.50 0.23
C ARG A 46 3.16 17.29 0.21
N PRO A 47 2.94 16.64 -0.95
CA PRO A 47 2.20 15.38 -1.02
C PRO A 47 2.80 14.35 -0.06
N THR A 48 2.00 13.92 0.91
CA THR A 48 2.46 13.06 2.01
C THR A 48 1.48 11.93 2.22
N VAL A 49 1.99 10.70 2.31
CA VAL A 49 1.16 9.55 2.67
C VAL A 49 0.73 9.64 4.13
N GLN A 50 -0.56 9.49 4.36
CA GLN A 50 -1.16 9.32 5.67
C GLN A 50 -1.77 7.94 5.75
N LEU A 51 -1.47 7.22 6.82
CA LEU A 51 -2.04 5.89 7.07
C LEU A 51 -3.02 5.98 8.24
N ARG A 52 -4.23 5.47 8.05
CA ARG A 52 -5.32 5.53 9.01
C ARG A 52 -5.83 4.14 9.35
N SER A 53 -6.15 3.94 10.62
CA SER A 53 -6.93 2.82 11.08
C SER A 53 -8.41 3.13 10.85
N LEU A 54 -9.12 2.23 10.16
CA LEU A 54 -10.53 2.45 9.81
C LEU A 54 -11.48 2.13 10.96
N SER A 55 -11.03 1.43 12.01
CA SER A 55 -11.88 1.14 13.17
C SER A 55 -12.09 2.34 14.09
N ASP A 56 -11.12 3.23 14.18
CA ASP A 56 -11.10 4.37 15.13
C ASP A 56 -10.71 5.70 14.47
N GLY A 57 -10.45 5.71 13.14
CA GLY A 57 -10.00 6.89 12.40
C GLY A 57 -8.58 7.37 12.75
N ARG A 58 -7.82 6.62 13.56
CA ARG A 58 -6.54 7.07 14.09
C ARG A 58 -5.45 7.08 13.02
N LEU A 59 -4.69 8.18 12.97
CA LEU A 59 -3.47 8.28 12.16
C LEU A 59 -2.35 7.44 12.75
N LEU A 60 -1.74 6.60 11.92
CA LEU A 60 -0.63 5.72 12.25
C LEU A 60 0.69 6.37 11.82
N PRO A 61 1.70 6.42 12.71
CA PRO A 61 2.98 7.06 12.39
C PRO A 61 3.76 6.26 11.34
N LEU A 62 4.43 6.98 10.42
CA LEU A 62 5.35 6.42 9.43
C LEU A 62 6.72 7.11 9.52
N PRO A 63 7.53 6.83 10.58
CA PRO A 63 8.77 7.56 10.84
C PRO A 63 9.80 7.42 9.73
N SER A 64 9.94 6.21 9.17
CA SER A 64 10.89 5.89 8.09
C SER A 64 10.66 6.71 6.82
N LEU A 65 9.44 7.22 6.61
CA LEU A 65 9.05 7.99 5.44
C LEU A 65 9.19 9.51 5.61
N LYS A 66 9.34 10.02 6.84
CA LYS A 66 9.36 11.48 7.10
C LYS A 66 10.43 12.24 6.29
N ARG A 67 11.57 11.61 5.99
CA ARG A 67 12.71 12.22 5.27
C ARG A 67 12.69 11.97 3.76
N HIS A 68 11.69 11.28 3.24
CA HIS A 68 11.62 10.85 1.86
C HIS A 68 10.32 11.41 1.25
N GLN A 69 10.33 12.64 0.75
CA GLN A 69 9.13 13.32 0.23
C GLN A 69 9.44 14.02 -1.10
N PRO A 70 8.45 14.21 -2.00
CA PRO A 70 7.03 13.86 -1.85
C PRO A 70 6.75 12.36 -1.96
N HIS A 71 5.56 11.96 -1.51
CA HIS A 71 5.02 10.61 -1.62
C HIS A 71 3.96 10.52 -2.72
N SER A 72 3.85 9.38 -3.40
CA SER A 72 2.79 9.10 -4.37
C SER A 72 2.55 7.59 -4.52
N SER A 73 1.40 7.21 -5.09
CA SER A 73 1.07 5.81 -5.40
C SER A 73 1.24 4.84 -4.20
N PRO A 74 0.55 5.03 -3.06
CA PRO A 74 0.61 4.07 -1.97
C PRO A 74 -0.06 2.74 -2.38
N SER A 75 0.39 1.63 -1.79
CA SER A 75 -0.22 0.30 -1.92
C SER A 75 0.09 -0.52 -0.66
N LEU A 76 -0.93 -1.16 -0.09
CA LEU A 76 -0.85 -1.86 1.20
C LEU A 76 -0.89 -3.39 1.00
N SER A 77 -0.17 -4.10 1.88
CA SER A 77 -0.30 -5.55 2.02
C SER A 77 -1.56 -5.95 2.80
N TRP A 78 -1.78 -7.26 3.01
CA TRP A 78 -2.97 -7.82 3.62
C TRP A 78 -3.31 -7.22 4.98
N ASN A 79 -2.44 -7.33 5.98
CA ASN A 79 -2.66 -6.71 7.30
C ASN A 79 -2.12 -5.26 7.37
N GLY A 80 -1.71 -4.72 6.23
CA GLY A 80 -1.12 -3.40 6.10
C GLY A 80 0.26 -3.25 6.74
N ARG A 81 0.95 -4.30 7.19
CA ARG A 81 2.34 -4.24 7.71
C ARG A 81 3.26 -3.56 6.71
N TYR A 82 3.13 -3.93 5.44
CA TYR A 82 3.91 -3.34 4.36
C TYR A 82 3.13 -2.27 3.62
N LEU A 83 3.79 -1.14 3.40
CA LEU A 83 3.30 -0.05 2.57
C LEU A 83 4.31 0.21 1.46
N ALA A 84 3.98 -0.18 0.25
CA ALA A 84 4.73 0.20 -0.94
C ALA A 84 4.31 1.60 -1.40
N LEU A 85 5.27 2.40 -1.85
CA LEU A 85 5.00 3.72 -2.43
C LEU A 85 6.16 4.21 -3.28
N VAL A 86 5.91 5.27 -4.06
CA VAL A 86 6.96 6.07 -4.67
C VAL A 86 7.28 7.25 -3.77
N THR A 87 8.57 7.50 -3.59
CA THR A 87 9.10 8.60 -2.81
C THR A 87 10.22 9.32 -3.56
N GLN A 88 10.70 10.43 -3.02
CA GLN A 88 11.83 11.19 -3.56
C GLN A 88 12.90 11.40 -2.49
N ARG A 89 14.16 11.18 -2.89
CA ARG A 89 15.36 11.53 -2.10
C ARG A 89 16.26 12.41 -2.95
N GLY A 90 16.31 13.70 -2.63
CA GLY A 90 16.98 14.70 -3.46
C GLY A 90 16.26 14.83 -4.81
N ARG A 91 16.97 14.58 -5.91
CA ARG A 91 16.41 14.60 -7.28
C ARG A 91 15.91 13.23 -7.77
N ARG A 92 16.19 12.15 -7.03
CA ARG A 92 15.89 10.78 -7.46
C ARG A 92 14.56 10.30 -6.90
N ARG A 93 13.68 9.80 -7.77
CA ARG A 93 12.49 9.04 -7.36
C ARG A 93 12.88 7.59 -7.05
N LEU A 94 12.23 7.02 -6.05
CA LEU A 94 12.51 5.69 -5.53
C LEU A 94 11.19 4.97 -5.28
N ALA A 95 11.07 3.73 -5.75
CA ALA A 95 10.04 2.82 -5.25
C ALA A 95 10.58 2.19 -3.96
N VAL A 96 9.77 2.17 -2.92
CA VAL A 96 10.17 1.68 -1.59
C VAL A 96 9.03 0.86 -0.99
N VAL A 97 9.38 -0.07 -0.11
CA VAL A 97 8.44 -0.74 0.79
C VAL A 97 8.80 -0.39 2.23
N ALA A 98 7.89 0.25 2.94
CA ALA A 98 8.03 0.50 4.37
C ALA A 98 7.49 -0.70 5.16
N ASP A 99 8.32 -1.29 6.03
CA ASP A 99 7.89 -2.28 7.02
C ASP A 99 7.54 -1.55 8.32
N ARG A 100 6.25 -1.52 8.65
CA ARG A 100 5.74 -0.84 9.86
C ARG A 100 6.11 -1.57 11.15
N LEU A 101 6.40 -2.87 11.10
CA LEU A 101 6.68 -3.66 12.30
C LEU A 101 8.02 -3.24 12.93
N ASN A 102 9.04 -3.04 12.09
CA ASN A 102 10.40 -2.70 12.51
C ASN A 102 10.85 -1.29 12.07
N ASN A 103 9.94 -0.52 11.45
CA ASN A 103 10.18 0.83 10.93
C ASN A 103 11.36 0.88 9.92
N ARG A 104 11.53 -0.18 9.13
CA ARG A 104 12.51 -0.21 8.03
C ARG A 104 11.91 0.30 6.74
N LEU A 105 12.78 0.85 5.89
CA LEU A 105 12.43 1.24 4.53
C LEU A 105 13.32 0.46 3.58
N HIS A 106 12.71 -0.33 2.72
CA HIS A 106 13.37 -1.17 1.73
C HIS A 106 13.28 -0.50 0.36
N PRO A 107 14.37 0.09 -0.17
CA PRO A 107 14.39 0.60 -1.53
C PRO A 107 14.35 -0.56 -2.52
N LEU A 108 13.51 -0.46 -3.55
CA LEU A 108 13.44 -1.46 -4.61
C LEU A 108 14.51 -1.15 -5.67
N PRO A 109 15.33 -2.13 -6.06
CA PRO A 109 16.38 -1.93 -7.05
C PRO A 109 15.76 -1.66 -8.43
N LEU A 110 16.17 -0.55 -9.05
CA LEU A 110 15.81 -0.22 -10.42
C LEU A 110 17.08 -0.05 -11.25
N PRO A 111 17.49 -1.09 -12.00
CA PRO A 111 18.63 -0.99 -12.90
C PRO A 111 18.33 0.03 -14.01
N GLY A 112 19.39 0.60 -14.59
CA GLY A 112 19.28 1.53 -15.72
C GLY A 112 18.80 2.94 -15.36
N GLY A 113 18.69 3.30 -14.07
CA GLY A 113 18.35 4.67 -13.65
C GLY A 113 16.93 5.11 -14.01
N ARG A 114 16.01 4.15 -14.19
CA ARG A 114 14.61 4.37 -14.57
C ARG A 114 13.83 5.00 -13.44
N ASP A 115 12.85 5.84 -13.79
CA ASP A 115 12.05 6.55 -12.80
C ASP A 115 10.80 5.75 -12.43
N PRO A 116 10.59 5.40 -11.15
CA PRO A 116 9.36 4.75 -10.71
C PRO A 116 8.19 5.73 -10.69
N VAL A 117 7.00 5.20 -10.99
CA VAL A 117 5.80 6.00 -11.29
C VAL A 117 4.64 5.56 -10.42
N ARG A 118 4.31 4.26 -10.49
CA ARG A 118 3.18 3.66 -9.79
C ARG A 118 3.58 2.28 -9.31
N VAL A 119 3.16 1.91 -8.10
CA VAL A 119 3.36 0.59 -7.51
C VAL A 119 2.01 -0.06 -7.22
N SER A 120 1.95 -1.38 -7.32
CA SER A 120 0.86 -2.22 -6.83
C SER A 120 1.47 -3.44 -6.16
N LEU A 121 1.41 -3.48 -4.83
CA LEU A 121 1.89 -4.58 -4.00
C LEU A 121 0.82 -5.67 -3.95
N SER A 122 1.22 -6.94 -4.07
CA SER A 122 0.31 -8.05 -3.84
C SER A 122 -0.06 -8.12 -2.35
N PRO A 123 -1.29 -8.55 -1.99
CA PRO A 123 -1.68 -8.61 -0.58
C PRO A 123 -0.75 -9.46 0.29
N ASP A 124 -0.21 -10.55 -0.26
CA ASP A 124 0.76 -11.41 0.44
C ASP A 124 2.18 -10.84 0.55
N ALA A 125 2.41 -9.64 0.02
CA ALA A 125 3.69 -8.94 -0.04
C ALA A 125 4.82 -9.67 -0.79
N ARG A 126 4.48 -10.65 -1.65
CA ARG A 126 5.47 -11.43 -2.41
C ARG A 126 5.79 -10.88 -3.80
N GLN A 127 4.88 -10.12 -4.39
CA GLN A 127 5.06 -9.54 -5.71
C GLN A 127 4.71 -8.06 -5.71
N LEU A 128 5.38 -7.30 -6.56
CA LEU A 128 5.03 -5.92 -6.81
C LEU A 128 5.05 -5.62 -8.29
N ALA A 129 3.93 -5.12 -8.80
CA ALA A 129 3.87 -4.52 -10.12
C ALA A 129 4.36 -3.08 -10.02
N LEU A 130 5.35 -2.72 -10.84
CA LEU A 130 5.92 -1.39 -10.89
C LEU A 130 5.80 -0.82 -12.29
N GLN A 131 5.15 0.33 -12.39
CA GLN A 131 5.22 1.16 -13.58
C GLN A 131 6.48 2.04 -13.51
N VAL A 132 7.31 1.98 -14.55
CA VAL A 132 8.53 2.79 -14.71
C VAL A 132 8.45 3.64 -15.98
N ALA A 133 9.06 4.82 -15.92
CA ALA A 133 9.34 5.66 -17.07
C ALA A 133 10.78 5.46 -17.53
N GLU A 134 10.95 5.15 -18.81
CA GLU A 134 12.25 4.94 -19.44
C GLU A 134 12.21 5.50 -20.86
N GLN A 135 13.04 6.52 -21.13
CA GLN A 135 13.18 7.13 -22.46
C GLN A 135 11.83 7.55 -23.09
N GLY A 136 10.94 8.14 -22.29
CA GLY A 136 9.62 8.60 -22.74
C GLY A 136 8.58 7.49 -22.94
N ARG A 137 8.90 6.24 -22.58
CA ARG A 137 7.97 5.11 -22.61
C ARG A 137 7.64 4.65 -21.20
N TRP A 138 6.38 4.26 -21.00
CA TRP A 138 5.94 3.60 -19.79
C TRP A 138 6.08 2.09 -19.97
N ARG A 139 6.64 1.41 -18.97
CA ARG A 139 6.70 -0.06 -18.89
C ARG A 139 6.16 -0.51 -17.54
N VAL A 140 5.62 -1.72 -17.49
CA VAL A 140 5.19 -2.37 -16.26
C VAL A 140 6.07 -3.59 -16.04
N GLU A 141 6.61 -3.72 -14.83
CA GLU A 141 7.49 -4.80 -14.42
C GLU A 141 6.92 -5.50 -13.20
N LEU A 142 7.15 -6.81 -13.10
CA LEU A 142 6.85 -7.58 -11.90
C LEU A 142 8.14 -7.86 -11.15
N LEU A 143 8.17 -7.50 -9.87
CA LEU A 143 9.28 -7.74 -8.97
C LEU A 143 8.88 -8.85 -7.99
N ASP A 144 9.76 -9.83 -7.81
CA ASP A 144 9.67 -10.78 -6.70
C ASP A 144 10.27 -10.15 -5.45
N LEU A 145 9.52 -10.20 -4.36
CA LEU A 145 9.89 -9.64 -3.06
C LEU A 145 10.17 -10.73 -2.01
N SER A 146 10.12 -12.01 -2.40
CA SER A 146 10.24 -13.16 -1.49
C SER A 146 11.57 -13.19 -0.72
N ASP A 147 12.65 -12.67 -1.30
CA ASP A 147 13.97 -12.58 -0.65
C ASP A 147 14.13 -11.32 0.23
N LEU A 148 13.22 -10.35 0.08
CA LEU A 148 13.29 -9.06 0.74
C LEU A 148 12.32 -8.95 1.93
N LEU A 149 11.15 -9.56 1.81
CA LEU A 149 10.02 -9.41 2.74
C LEU A 149 9.52 -10.77 3.20
N GLU A 150 9.10 -10.83 4.47
CA GLU A 150 8.32 -11.96 4.97
C GLU A 150 6.90 -11.90 4.39
N PRO A 151 6.29 -13.02 3.98
CA PRO A 151 4.93 -13.03 3.45
C PRO A 151 3.89 -12.48 4.44
N ASP A 152 3.00 -11.62 3.96
CA ASP A 152 1.90 -11.05 4.75
C ASP A 152 0.60 -11.82 4.53
N ARG A 153 0.41 -12.90 5.27
CA ARG A 153 -0.73 -13.82 5.07
C ARG A 153 -1.93 -13.46 5.97
N PRO A 154 -3.16 -13.76 5.53
CA PRO A 154 -4.32 -13.73 6.40
C PRO A 154 -4.11 -14.64 7.62
N ALA A 155 -4.60 -14.20 8.78
CA ALA A 155 -4.68 -15.05 9.95
C ALA A 155 -5.53 -16.31 9.60
N GLY A 156 -4.95 -17.50 9.75
CA GLY A 156 -5.62 -18.77 9.45
C GLY A 156 -5.33 -19.37 8.07
N ALA A 157 -4.56 -18.71 7.20
CA ALA A 157 -3.96 -19.35 6.03
C ALA A 157 -2.84 -20.28 6.52
N GLY A 158 -3.21 -21.51 6.89
CA GLY A 158 -2.30 -22.49 7.46
C GLY A 158 -1.05 -22.69 6.62
N LEU A 159 0.08 -22.93 7.29
CA LEU A 159 1.22 -23.59 6.67
C LEU A 159 0.72 -24.98 6.26
N THR A 160 0.40 -25.18 4.98
CA THR A 160 0.28 -26.54 4.46
C THR A 160 1.66 -27.16 4.58
N THR A 161 1.88 -27.92 5.66
CA THR A 161 3.01 -28.84 5.75
C THR A 161 2.93 -29.72 4.50
N PRO A 162 3.93 -29.70 3.61
CA PRO A 162 3.94 -30.64 2.49
C PRO A 162 3.84 -32.07 3.07
N PRO A 163 3.09 -32.98 2.43
CA PRO A 163 2.99 -34.36 2.90
C PRO A 163 4.41 -34.91 3.09
N LEU A 164 4.68 -35.52 4.24
CA LEU A 164 5.90 -36.31 4.43
C LEU A 164 5.83 -37.43 3.39
N GLU A 165 6.63 -37.32 2.32
CA GLU A 165 6.80 -38.43 1.39
C GLU A 165 7.41 -39.60 2.18
N PRO A 166 6.77 -40.79 2.17
CA PRO A 166 7.36 -41.95 2.79
C PRO A 166 8.64 -42.29 2.04
N GLN A 167 9.78 -42.23 2.74
CA GLN A 167 11.05 -42.75 2.28
C GLN A 167 10.85 -44.25 1.99
N ARG A 168 11.04 -44.64 0.73
CA ARG A 168 11.07 -46.05 0.32
C ARG A 168 12.46 -46.65 0.52
#